data_AF-A0A6N3T818-F1
#
_entry.id   AF-A0A6N3T818-F1
#
_cell.length_a   1.000
_cell.length_b   1.000
_cell.length_c   1.000
_cell.angle_alpha   90.00
_cell.angle_beta   90.00
_cell.angle_gamma   90.00
#
_symmetry.space_group_name_H-M   'P 1'
#
loop_
_entity.id
_entity.type
_entity.pdbx_description
1 polymer ?
#
loop_
_entity_poly.entity_id
_entity_poly.type
_entity_poly.pdbx_seq_one_letter_code
_entity_poly.pdbx_strand_id
1 'polypeptide(L)' 'MNTKLHAVTDRNGRPLDFFMTAGQISDYTGAAAPLDGLPPAEWMLAD' A
#
# COMPACT_ATOMS: atom_id res chain seq x y z
N MET A 1 -10.71 -13.60 11.71
CA MET A 1 -9.37 -13.22 11.20
C MET A 1 -9.60 -12.25 10.06
N ASN A 2 -9.18 -10.99 10.20
CA ASN A 2 -9.34 -10.00 9.13
C ASN A 2 -8.01 -9.89 8.39
N THR A 3 -8.04 -10.12 7.08
CA THR A 3 -6.91 -9.90 6.18
C THR A 3 -7.21 -8.65 5.38
N LYS A 4 -6.21 -7.79 5.19
CA LYS A 4 -6.35 -6.55 4.42
C LYS A 4 -5.47 -6.63 3.17
N LEU A 5 -5.97 -6.09 2.07
CA LEU A 5 -5.28 -5.97 0.80
C LEU A 5 -5.04 -4.48 0.52
N HIS A 6 -3.77 -4.12 0.44
CA HIS A 6 -3.30 -2.78 0.08
C HIS A 6 -2.94 -2.78 -1.40
N ALA A 7 -3.32 -1.72 -2.11
CA ALA A 7 -3.01 -1.56 -3.53
C ALA A 7 -2.24 -0.26 -3.74
N VAL A 8 -1.12 -0.35 -4.45
CA VAL A 8 -0.40 0.82 -4.95
C VAL A 8 -0.83 1.06 -6.38
N THR A 9 -1.22 2.28 -6.70
CA THR A 9 -1.69 2.62 -8.05
C THR A 9 -0.99 3.86 -8.59
N ASP A 10 -0.92 3.99 -9.91
CA ASP A 10 -0.54 5.25 -10.55
C ASP A 10 -1.67 6.29 -10.41
N ARG A 11 -1.40 7.52 -10.87
CA ARG A 11 -2.38 8.62 -10.86
C ARG A 11 -3.69 8.35 -11.61
N ASN A 12 -3.73 7.31 -12.46
CA ASN A 12 -4.91 6.91 -13.23
C ASN A 12 -5.63 5.71 -12.58
N GLY A 13 -5.19 5.27 -11.40
CA GLY A 13 -5.72 4.10 -10.72
C GLY A 13 -5.23 2.77 -11.31
N ARG A 14 -4.18 2.77 -12.14
CA ARG A 14 -3.60 1.51 -12.64
C ARG A 14 -2.81 0.83 -11.53
N PRO A 15 -3.09 -0.44 -11.20
CA PRO A 15 -2.34 -1.15 -10.17
C PRO A 15 -0.88 -1.30 -10.55
N LEU A 16 0.00 -0.94 -9.62
CA LEU A 16 1.44 -1.12 -9.70
C LEU A 16 1.86 -2.33 -8.84
N ASP A 17 1.30 -2.45 -7.64
CA ASP A 17 1.61 -3.55 -6.71
C ASP A 17 0.49 -3.79 -5.69
N PHE A 18 0.50 -4.95 -5.04
CA PHE A 18 -0.45 -5.37 -4.02
C PHE A 18 0.23 -6.01 -2.82
N PHE A 19 -0.21 -5.65 -1.62
CA PHE A 19 0.33 -6.20 -0.37
C PHE A 19 -0.78 -6.72 0.54
N MET A 20 -0.57 -7.90 1.13
CA MET A 20 -1.51 -8.48 2.08
C MET A 20 -0.93 -8.47 3.49
N THR A 21 -1.63 -7.85 4.42
CA THR A 21 -1.31 -7.94 5.86
C THR A 21 -2.31 -8.87 6.53
N ALA A 22 -1.80 -9.93 7.16
CA ALA A 22 -2.60 -10.86 7.93
C ALA A 22 -2.82 -10.32 9.36
N GLY A 23 -4.07 -10.36 9.83
CA GLY A 23 -4.41 -10.04 11.22
C GLY A 23 -4.90 -8.60 11.44
N GLN A 24 -5.19 -8.27 12.70
CA GLN A 24 -5.57 -6.93 13.12
C GLN A 24 -4.32 -6.02 13.23
N ILE A 25 -3.63 -5.84 12.11
CA ILE A 25 -2.63 -4.79 11.96
C ILE A 25 -3.37 -3.56 11.40
N SER A 26 -3.18 -2.42 12.07
CA SER A 26 -3.73 -1.13 11.62
C SER A 26 -3.14 -0.75 10.26
N ASP A 27 -3.95 -0.11 9.42
CA ASP A 27 -3.60 0.31 8.06
C ASP A 27 -2.29 1.11 8.03
N TYR A 28 -2.04 1.95 9.05
CA TYR A 28 -0.81 2.73 9.21
C TYR A 28 0.49 1.89 9.23
N THR A 29 0.49 0.71 9.86
CA THR A 29 1.68 -0.15 9.91
C THR A 29 1.82 -0.99 8.64
N GLY A 30 0.71 -1.34 7.98
CA GLY A 30 0.72 -2.03 6.69
C GLY A 30 1.18 -1.14 5.54
N ALA A 31 0.74 0.12 5.53
CA ALA A 31 1.03 1.11 4.49
C ALA A 31 2.46 1.67 4.55
N ALA A 32 3.21 1.45 5.63
CA ALA A 32 4.62 1.85 5.75
C ALA A 32 5.59 0.82 5.14
N ALA A 33 5.18 -0.44 4.99
CA ALA A 33 6.01 -1.50 4.44
C ALA A 33 6.45 -1.33 2.95
N PRO A 34 5.66 -0.72 2.04
CA PRO A 34 6.01 -0.67 0.63
C PRO A 34 6.95 0.48 0.21
N LEU A 35 7.24 1.47 1.07
CA LEU A 35 7.86 2.73 0.63
C LEU A 35 9.22 2.57 -0.09
N ASP A 36 10.04 1.59 0.29
CA ASP A 36 11.39 1.40 -0.28
C ASP A 36 11.39 0.76 -1.69
N GLY A 37 10.26 0.20 -2.14
CA GLY A 37 10.14 -0.51 -3.42
C GLY A 37 9.41 0.25 -4.54
N LEU A 38 8.88 1.44 -4.24
CA LEU A 38 8.01 2.17 -5.17
C LEU A 38 8.80 3.05 -6.15
N PRO A 39 8.27 3.23 -7.38
CA PRO A 39 8.85 4.18 -8.32
C PRO A 39 8.82 5.60 -7.72
N PRO A 40 9.81 6.46 -8.06
CA PRO A 40 9.84 7.84 -7.59
C PRO A 40 8.54 8.56 -7.93
N ALA A 41 7.96 9.22 -6.93
CA ALA A 41 6.76 10.02 -7.07
C ALA A 41 7.00 11.40 -6.46
N GLU A 42 6.47 12.44 -7.11
CA GLU A 42 6.52 13.81 -6.58
C GLU A 42 5.65 13.94 -5.32
N TRP A 43 4.58 13.14 -5.22
CA TRP A 43 3.70 13.03 -4.05
C TRP A 43 3.20 11.60 -3.88
N MET A 44 3.06 11.15 -2.63
CA MET A 44 2.39 9.89 -2.26
C MET A 44 1.24 10.18 -1.29
N LEU A 45 0.12 9.49 -1.48
CA LEU A 45 -1.05 9.49 -0.60
C LEU A 45 -1.18 8.07 -0.05
N ALA A 46 -1.15 7.93 1.28
CA ALA A 46 -1.41 6.68 1.97
C ALA A 46 -2.83 6.69 2.55
N ASP A 47 -3.39 5.51 2.81
CA ASP A 47 -4.70 5.34 3.46
C ASP A 47 -4.65 5.52 4.99
#